data_AF-A0A523WV72-F1
#
_entry.id   AF-A0A523WV72-F1
#
_cell.length_a   1.000
_cell.length_b   1.000
_cell.length_c   1.000
_cell.angle_alpha   90.00
_cell.angle_beta   90.00
_cell.angle_gamma   90.00
#
_symmetry.space_group_name_H-M   'P 1'
#
loop_
_entity.id
_entity.type
_entity.pdbx_description
1 polymer ?
#
loop_
_entity_poly.entity_id
_entity_poly.type
_entity_poly.pdbx_seq_one_letter_code
_entity_poly.pdbx_strand_id
1 'polypeptide(L)'
;MRVKGILIFCLAIIMFSALSHAEVFFIEAKGNYFQPKDQSFKEIYGNGMSFGGEIGITLGKGIGIWAGGHYFSKKGKLTFMEEDTEIQIIPFYAGLRFRLAKASIRPYVGFAVGYFRYKEVNQIGTVKKGDIGYIGQVGIIFKVGGALFLDIKGSYSYCKVKPVDIEANLGGLQGGIGLGLEF
;
A
#
# COMPACT_ATOMS: atom_id res chain seq x y z
N MET A 1 -10.16 23.93 17.36
CA MET A 1 -9.28 22.86 17.90
C MET A 1 -10.02 21.72 18.60
N ARG A 2 -11.17 21.93 19.26
CA ARG A 2 -11.93 20.87 19.98
C ARG A 2 -12.45 19.69 19.13
N VAL A 3 -12.85 19.94 17.87
CA VAL A 3 -13.45 18.90 17.00
C VAL A 3 -12.44 17.82 16.58
N LYS A 4 -11.16 18.19 16.37
CA LYS A 4 -10.10 17.23 15.99
C LYS A 4 -9.78 16.25 17.12
N GLY A 5 -9.78 16.72 18.38
CA GLY A 5 -9.53 15.87 19.54
C GLY A 5 -10.66 14.86 19.78
N ILE A 6 -11.92 15.29 19.60
CA ILE A 6 -13.09 14.39 19.69
C ILE A 6 -13.04 13.34 18.58
N LEU A 7 -12.71 13.72 17.35
CA LEU A 7 -12.62 12.78 16.23
C LEU A 7 -11.54 11.70 16.45
N ILE A 8 -10.36 12.10 16.94
CA ILE A 8 -9.26 11.17 17.27
C ILE A 8 -9.67 10.22 18.39
N PHE A 9 -10.33 10.75 19.43
CA PHE A 9 -10.82 9.95 20.54
C PHE A 9 -11.90 8.94 20.11
N CYS A 10 -12.84 9.36 19.25
CA CYS A 10 -13.83 8.46 18.66
C CYS A 10 -13.18 7.39 17.77
N LEU A 11 -12.18 7.75 16.94
CA LEU A 11 -11.41 6.78 16.15
C LEU A 11 -10.67 5.78 17.04
N ALA A 12 -10.10 6.25 18.14
CA ALA A 12 -9.41 5.40 19.11
C ALA A 12 -10.38 4.42 19.78
N ILE A 13 -11.58 4.85 20.18
CA ILE A 13 -12.62 3.98 20.75
C ILE A 13 -13.11 2.95 19.71
N ILE A 14 -13.33 3.36 18.46
CA ILE A 14 -13.73 2.46 17.38
C ILE A 14 -12.63 1.41 17.13
N MET A 15 -11.36 1.82 17.12
CA MET A 15 -10.25 0.88 17.02
C MET A 15 -10.19 -0.08 18.22
N PHE A 16 -10.35 0.42 19.44
CA PHE A 16 -10.28 -0.40 20.66
C PHE A 16 -11.43 -1.42 20.75
N SER A 17 -12.64 -1.01 20.38
CA SER A 17 -13.80 -1.90 20.31
C SER A 17 -13.72 -2.91 19.16
N ALA A 18 -13.10 -2.52 18.04
CA ALA A 18 -12.80 -3.45 16.95
C ALA A 18 -11.75 -4.49 17.36
N LEU A 19 -10.75 -4.12 18.17
CA LEU A 19 -9.75 -5.03 18.74
C LEU A 19 -10.38 -6.06 19.69
N SER A 20 -11.37 -5.67 20.52
CA SER A 20 -12.02 -6.60 21.45
C SER A 20 -12.97 -7.61 20.77
N HIS A 21 -13.37 -7.35 19.53
CA HIS A 21 -14.21 -8.24 18.70
C HIS A 21 -13.45 -8.81 17.49
N ALA A 22 -12.14 -8.67 17.47
CA ALA A 22 -11.31 -9.22 16.41
C ALA A 22 -11.28 -10.74 16.52
N GLU A 23 -11.72 -11.43 15.47
CA GLU A 23 -11.54 -12.88 15.35
C GLU A 23 -10.09 -13.22 15.00
N VAL A 24 -9.41 -12.34 14.27
CA VAL A 24 -8.04 -12.54 13.82
C VAL A 24 -7.28 -11.22 13.79
N PHE A 25 -6.12 -11.14 14.42
CA PHE A 25 -5.11 -10.12 14.19
C PHE A 25 -4.02 -10.66 13.26
N PHE A 26 -3.49 -9.87 12.34
CA PHE A 26 -2.38 -10.30 11.49
C PHE A 26 -1.31 -9.23 11.30
N ILE A 27 -0.10 -9.70 11.05
CA ILE A 27 1.05 -8.93 10.58
C ILE A 27 1.69 -9.68 9.41
N GLU A 28 2.14 -8.94 8.40
CA GLU A 28 2.67 -9.50 7.17
C GLU A 28 3.84 -8.65 6.64
N ALA A 29 4.89 -9.31 6.19
CA ALA A 29 5.93 -8.72 5.34
C ALA A 29 5.68 -9.14 3.89
N LYS A 30 5.88 -8.22 2.94
CA LYS A 30 5.59 -8.45 1.52
C LYS A 30 6.66 -7.93 0.58
N GLY A 31 6.80 -8.62 -0.54
CA GLY A 31 7.55 -8.19 -1.72
C GLY A 31 6.66 -8.16 -2.95
N ASN A 32 6.65 -7.05 -3.68
CA ASN A 32 5.83 -6.88 -4.88
C ASN A 32 6.67 -6.38 -6.04
N TYR A 33 6.34 -6.83 -7.25
CA TYR A 33 6.80 -6.21 -8.48
C TYR A 33 5.83 -5.11 -8.88
N PHE A 34 6.31 -3.86 -8.94
CA PHE A 34 5.56 -2.67 -9.29
C PHE A 34 5.78 -2.29 -10.75
N GLN A 35 4.66 -2.09 -11.45
CA GLN A 35 4.57 -1.61 -12.81
C GLN A 35 3.79 -0.28 -12.82
N PRO A 36 4.48 0.86 -12.93
CA PRO A 36 3.87 2.18 -13.04
C PRO A 36 2.88 2.25 -14.21
N LYS A 37 1.78 2.99 -14.03
CA LYS A 37 0.81 3.23 -15.11
C LYS A 37 1.25 4.33 -16.07
N ASP A 38 1.90 5.36 -15.54
CA ASP A 38 2.34 6.52 -16.31
C ASP A 38 3.50 6.16 -17.23
N GLN A 39 3.37 6.47 -18.52
CA GLN A 39 4.35 6.07 -19.53
C GLN A 39 5.66 6.84 -19.38
N SER A 40 5.59 8.15 -19.10
CA SER A 40 6.77 8.99 -18.87
C SER A 40 7.53 8.52 -17.63
N PHE A 41 6.82 8.18 -16.55
CA PHE A 41 7.44 7.56 -15.38
C PHE A 41 8.14 6.25 -15.74
N LYS A 42 7.46 5.39 -16.51
CA LYS A 42 7.97 4.07 -16.87
C LYS A 42 9.20 4.16 -17.78
N GLU A 43 9.29 5.15 -18.65
CA GLU A 43 10.45 5.39 -19.50
C GLU A 43 11.68 5.83 -18.69
N ILE A 44 11.47 6.68 -17.66
CA ILE A 44 12.57 7.21 -16.84
C ILE A 44 13.04 6.16 -15.80
N TYR A 45 12.12 5.54 -15.08
CA TYR A 45 12.44 4.71 -13.89
C TYR A 45 12.18 3.22 -14.08
N GLY A 46 11.40 2.84 -15.09
CA GLY A 46 11.03 1.46 -15.36
C GLY A 46 10.14 0.82 -14.28
N ASN A 47 10.07 -0.50 -14.33
CA ASN A 47 9.41 -1.34 -13.34
C ASN A 47 10.41 -1.79 -12.27
N GLY A 48 9.93 -2.27 -11.12
CA GLY A 48 10.84 -2.86 -10.15
C GLY A 48 10.22 -3.44 -8.90
N MET A 49 11.06 -4.01 -8.06
CA MET A 49 10.66 -4.57 -6.78
C MET A 49 10.35 -3.47 -5.77
N SER A 50 9.37 -3.73 -4.92
CA SER A 50 8.99 -2.94 -3.76
C SER A 50 8.81 -3.87 -2.57
N PHE A 51 9.12 -3.37 -1.38
CA PHE A 51 9.08 -4.16 -0.14
C PHE A 51 8.32 -3.41 0.94
N GLY A 52 7.58 -4.13 1.77
CA GLY A 52 6.76 -3.48 2.78
C GLY A 52 6.12 -4.44 3.75
N GLY A 53 5.11 -3.93 4.45
CA GLY A 53 4.36 -4.73 5.39
C GLY A 53 2.93 -4.26 5.53
N GLU A 54 2.11 -5.15 6.08
CA GLU A 54 0.70 -4.95 6.35
C GLU A 54 0.37 -5.45 7.76
N ILE A 55 -0.53 -4.75 8.43
CA ILE A 55 -1.14 -5.18 9.67
C ILE A 55 -2.65 -5.06 9.54
N GLY A 56 -3.40 -5.87 10.27
CA GLY A 56 -4.84 -5.72 10.28
C GLY A 56 -5.56 -6.60 11.26
N ILE A 57 -6.85 -6.35 11.38
CA ILE A 57 -7.77 -7.16 12.17
C ILE A 57 -8.93 -7.59 11.29
N THR A 58 -9.35 -8.83 11.45
CA THR A 58 -10.58 -9.37 10.86
C THR A 58 -11.61 -9.46 11.97
N LEU A 59 -12.73 -8.79 11.75
CA LEU A 59 -13.94 -8.86 12.56
C LEU A 59 -14.81 -10.02 12.08
N GLY A 60 -15.84 -10.34 12.86
CA GLY A 60 -16.82 -11.37 12.49
C GLY A 60 -17.35 -11.21 11.06
N LYS A 61 -17.62 -12.36 10.42
CA LYS A 61 -18.12 -12.47 9.03
C LYS A 61 -17.11 -12.09 7.93
N GLY A 62 -15.81 -12.07 8.24
CA GLY A 62 -14.75 -11.92 7.24
C GLY A 62 -14.44 -10.48 6.84
N ILE A 63 -15.12 -9.49 7.42
CA ILE A 63 -14.83 -8.06 7.23
C ILE A 63 -13.68 -7.67 8.16
N GLY A 64 -12.70 -6.94 7.67
CA GLY A 64 -11.57 -6.47 8.47
C GLY A 64 -11.11 -5.07 8.06
N ILE A 65 -10.36 -4.45 8.96
CA ILE A 65 -9.57 -3.25 8.65
C ILE A 65 -8.12 -3.66 8.52
N TRP A 66 -7.40 -3.01 7.63
CA TRP A 66 -5.98 -3.23 7.45
C TRP A 66 -5.28 -1.93 7.11
N ALA A 67 -4.01 -1.86 7.45
CA ALA A 67 -3.12 -0.78 7.11
C ALA A 67 -1.79 -1.35 6.65
N GLY A 68 -1.05 -0.58 5.87
CA GLY A 68 0.26 -1.00 5.44
C GLY A 68 1.01 0.09 4.73
N GLY A 69 2.22 -0.26 4.32
CA GLY A 69 3.04 0.59 3.49
C GLY A 69 4.10 -0.22 2.79
N HIS A 70 4.69 0.37 1.77
CA HIS A 70 5.83 -0.22 1.08
C HIS A 70 6.79 0.87 0.61
N TYR A 71 7.99 0.45 0.26
CA TYR A 71 9.06 1.28 -0.26
C TYR A 71 9.41 0.80 -1.67
N PHE A 72 9.41 1.75 -2.61
CA PHE A 72 9.92 1.56 -3.97
C PHE A 72 10.99 2.61 -4.23
N SER A 73 12.10 2.19 -4.84
CA SER A 73 13.18 3.10 -5.22
C SER A 73 13.83 2.66 -6.52
N LYS A 74 14.08 3.64 -7.39
CA LYS A 74 14.73 3.45 -8.68
C LYS A 74 15.59 4.63 -9.05
N LYS A 75 16.67 4.33 -9.76
CA LYS A 75 17.50 5.30 -10.48
C LYS A 75 17.13 5.27 -11.95
N GLY A 76 17.16 6.43 -12.58
CA GLY A 76 16.82 6.66 -13.98
C GLY A 76 17.59 7.84 -14.55
N LYS A 77 17.28 8.21 -15.80
CA LYS A 77 17.83 9.40 -16.46
C LYS A 77 16.70 10.22 -17.06
N LEU A 78 16.76 11.54 -16.90
CA LEU A 78 15.76 12.44 -17.47
C LEU A 78 15.86 12.45 -18.99
N THR A 79 14.72 12.33 -19.67
CA THR A 79 14.65 12.15 -21.14
C THR A 79 15.27 13.31 -21.93
N PHE A 80 15.20 14.55 -21.43
CA PHE A 80 15.67 15.73 -22.16
C PHE A 80 17.08 16.20 -21.79
N MET A 81 17.45 16.11 -20.51
CA MET A 81 18.72 16.63 -19.99
C MET A 81 19.77 15.53 -19.79
N GLU A 82 19.38 14.25 -19.95
CA GLU A 82 20.19 13.05 -19.65
C GLU A 82 20.78 12.99 -18.24
N GLU A 83 20.28 13.83 -17.33
CA GLU A 83 20.72 13.92 -15.94
C GLU A 83 20.24 12.71 -15.14
N ASP A 84 21.12 12.22 -14.26
CA ASP A 84 20.78 11.16 -13.32
C ASP A 84 19.69 11.64 -12.35
N THR A 85 18.66 10.82 -12.18
CA THR A 85 17.55 11.05 -11.26
C THR A 85 17.26 9.80 -10.44
N GLU A 86 16.94 9.97 -9.16
CA GLU A 86 16.49 8.91 -8.28
C GLU A 86 15.10 9.24 -7.73
N ILE A 87 14.18 8.27 -7.83
CA ILE A 87 12.86 8.37 -7.25
C ILE A 87 12.67 7.37 -6.13
N GLN A 88 12.02 7.83 -5.07
CA GLN A 88 11.59 7.03 -3.93
C GLN A 88 10.10 7.26 -3.71
N ILE A 89 9.33 6.19 -3.61
CA ILE A 89 7.87 6.22 -3.40
C ILE A 89 7.53 5.39 -2.18
N ILE A 90 6.83 6.00 -1.24
CA ILE A 90 6.42 5.41 0.04
C ILE A 90 4.93 5.68 0.26
N PRO A 91 4.03 4.77 -0.18
CA PRO A 91 2.64 4.84 0.18
C PRO A 91 2.42 4.28 1.59
N PHE A 92 1.66 5.03 2.38
CA PHE A 92 1.04 4.56 3.61
C PHE A 92 -0.48 4.55 3.40
N TYR A 93 -1.14 3.44 3.68
CA TYR A 93 -2.55 3.29 3.39
C TYR A 93 -3.27 2.55 4.52
N ALA A 94 -4.57 2.79 4.60
CA ALA A 94 -5.48 2.05 5.46
C ALA A 94 -6.82 1.88 4.76
N GLY A 95 -7.49 0.77 5.05
CA GLY A 95 -8.70 0.41 4.34
C GLY A 95 -9.45 -0.76 4.92
N LEU A 96 -10.41 -1.22 4.14
CA LEU A 96 -11.22 -2.40 4.42
C LEU A 96 -10.71 -3.58 3.61
N ARG A 97 -10.82 -4.77 4.20
CA ARG A 97 -10.54 -6.06 3.56
C ARG A 97 -11.70 -7.00 3.86
N PHE A 98 -12.16 -7.72 2.85
CA PHE A 98 -13.22 -8.70 2.96
C PHE A 98 -12.71 -10.07 2.52
N ARG A 99 -12.70 -11.03 3.46
CA ARG A 99 -12.35 -12.43 3.23
C ARG A 99 -13.60 -13.19 2.82
N LEU A 100 -13.55 -13.85 1.66
CA LEU A 100 -14.69 -14.56 1.07
C LEU A 100 -14.94 -15.93 1.71
N ALA A 101 -13.96 -16.48 2.42
CA ALA A 101 -14.05 -17.80 3.05
C ALA A 101 -13.33 -17.85 4.40
N LYS A 102 -13.83 -18.71 5.30
CA LYS A 102 -13.19 -19.09 6.57
C LYS A 102 -12.58 -20.50 6.47
N ALA A 103 -11.68 -20.71 5.52
CA ALA A 103 -11.00 -22.00 5.28
C ALA A 103 -9.48 -21.85 5.31
N SER A 104 -8.72 -22.92 5.02
CA SER A 104 -7.26 -22.83 4.86
C SER A 104 -6.84 -22.00 3.64
N ILE A 105 -7.72 -21.87 2.64
CA ILE A 105 -7.55 -21.01 1.48
C ILE A 105 -8.61 -19.91 1.56
N ARG A 106 -8.17 -18.65 1.62
CA ARG A 106 -9.03 -17.50 1.91
C ARG A 106 -8.82 -16.41 0.86
N PRO A 107 -9.60 -16.44 -0.23
CA PRO A 107 -9.65 -15.33 -1.16
C PRO A 107 -10.14 -14.06 -0.46
N TYR A 108 -9.62 -12.91 -0.87
CA TYR A 108 -10.06 -11.62 -0.34
C TYR A 108 -10.04 -10.52 -1.40
N VAL A 109 -10.79 -9.47 -1.11
CA VAL A 109 -10.75 -8.17 -1.78
C VAL A 109 -10.54 -7.08 -0.75
N GLY A 110 -9.82 -6.02 -1.10
CA GLY A 110 -9.57 -4.88 -0.23
C GLY A 110 -9.63 -3.58 -0.99
N PHE A 111 -10.05 -2.54 -0.29
CA PHE A 111 -10.04 -1.16 -0.77
C PHE A 111 -9.46 -0.26 0.31
N ALA A 112 -8.52 0.59 -0.05
CA ALA A 112 -7.82 1.48 0.86
C ALA A 112 -7.65 2.88 0.29
N VAL A 113 -7.58 3.85 1.20
CA VAL A 113 -7.09 5.20 0.94
C VAL A 113 -5.67 5.31 1.49
N GLY A 114 -4.82 6.05 0.82
CA GLY A 114 -3.43 6.19 1.26
C GLY A 114 -2.81 7.51 0.89
N TYR A 115 -1.76 7.87 1.63
CA TYR A 115 -0.90 9.00 1.34
C TYR A 115 0.38 8.49 0.68
N PHE A 116 0.60 8.89 -0.57
CA PHE A 116 1.74 8.50 -1.39
C PHE A 116 2.80 9.58 -1.27
N ARG A 117 3.77 9.36 -0.38
CA ARG A 117 4.93 10.24 -0.29
C ARG A 117 5.89 9.89 -1.42
N TYR A 118 6.35 10.88 -2.16
CA TYR A 118 7.41 10.69 -3.14
C TYR A 118 8.52 11.70 -2.95
N LYS A 119 9.74 11.24 -3.22
CA LYS A 119 10.95 12.04 -3.22
C LYS A 119 11.68 11.77 -4.51
N GLU A 120 11.93 12.84 -5.26
CA GLU A 120 12.76 12.80 -6.45
C GLU A 120 14.00 13.64 -6.20
N VAL A 121 15.17 13.10 -6.56
CA VAL A 121 16.47 13.76 -6.43
C VAL A 121 17.10 13.78 -7.82
N ASN A 122 17.39 14.96 -8.33
CA ASN A 122 18.15 15.18 -9.57
C ASN A 122 19.31 16.16 -9.31
N GLN A 123 20.11 16.46 -10.34
CA GLN A 123 21.25 17.36 -10.20
C GLN A 123 20.83 18.82 -9.92
N ILE A 124 19.61 19.19 -10.30
CA ILE A 124 19.06 20.55 -10.17
C ILE A 124 18.42 20.76 -8.79
N GLY A 125 17.98 19.71 -8.09
CA GLY A 125 17.37 19.82 -6.78
C GLY A 125 16.68 18.55 -6.27
N THR A 126 16.00 18.71 -5.13
CA THR A 126 15.22 17.64 -4.50
C THR A 126 13.76 18.06 -4.38
N VAL A 127 12.86 17.30 -4.99
CA VAL A 127 11.41 17.48 -4.86
C VAL A 127 10.87 16.46 -3.85
N LYS A 128 10.20 16.95 -2.80
CA LYS A 128 9.50 16.13 -1.82
C LYS A 128 8.04 16.57 -1.75
N LYS A 129 7.13 15.69 -2.16
CA LYS A 129 5.69 15.94 -2.08
C LYS A 129 4.97 14.65 -1.69
N GLY A 130 3.67 14.76 -1.50
CA GLY A 130 2.81 13.60 -1.41
C GLY A 130 1.37 13.98 -1.62
N ASP A 131 0.59 12.99 -2.00
CA ASP A 131 -0.81 13.17 -2.34
C ASP A 131 -1.64 11.97 -1.91
N ILE A 132 -2.96 12.15 -1.89
CA ILE A 132 -3.91 11.12 -1.53
C ILE A 132 -4.21 10.27 -2.76
N GLY A 133 -4.15 8.96 -2.58
CA GLY A 133 -4.49 7.97 -3.59
C GLY A 133 -5.39 6.87 -3.05
N TYR A 134 -5.84 6.03 -3.97
CA TYR A 134 -6.69 4.88 -3.70
C TYR A 134 -5.98 3.60 -4.10
N ILE A 135 -6.26 2.51 -3.38
CA ILE A 135 -5.68 1.19 -3.64
C ILE A 135 -6.80 0.16 -3.64
N GLY A 136 -6.93 -0.58 -4.73
CA GLY A 136 -7.67 -1.82 -4.80
C GLY A 136 -6.72 -3.00 -4.68
N GLN A 137 -7.05 -3.99 -3.86
CA GLN A 137 -6.24 -5.19 -3.65
C GLN A 137 -7.11 -6.44 -3.77
N VAL A 138 -6.57 -7.49 -4.37
CA VAL A 138 -7.14 -8.83 -4.38
C VAL A 138 -6.04 -9.82 -4.03
N GLY A 139 -6.39 -10.93 -3.40
CA GLY A 139 -5.40 -11.95 -3.08
C GLY A 139 -6.00 -13.21 -2.52
N ILE A 140 -5.12 -14.18 -2.26
CA ILE A 140 -5.46 -15.47 -1.69
C ILE A 140 -4.48 -15.76 -0.56
N ILE A 141 -5.03 -15.93 0.64
CA ILE A 141 -4.25 -16.30 1.82
C ILE A 141 -4.31 -17.82 2.00
N PHE A 142 -3.14 -18.46 2.07
CA PHE A 142 -2.95 -19.87 2.38
C PHE A 142 -2.46 -20.03 3.82
N LYS A 143 -3.23 -20.70 4.65
CA LYS A 143 -2.81 -21.08 6.00
C LYS A 143 -1.88 -22.30 5.88
N VAL A 144 -0.62 -22.12 6.27
CA VAL A 144 0.42 -23.16 6.15
C VAL A 144 0.42 -24.05 7.40
N GLY A 145 0.27 -23.46 8.57
CA GLY A 145 0.20 -24.19 9.84
C GLY A 145 0.33 -23.24 11.04
N GLY A 146 -0.37 -23.54 12.14
CA GLY A 146 -0.40 -22.69 13.33
C GLY A 146 -0.82 -21.26 13.00
N ALA A 147 0.02 -20.29 13.37
CA ALA A 147 -0.15 -18.87 13.09
C ALA A 147 0.34 -18.45 11.69
N LEU A 148 1.08 -19.29 10.98
CA LEU A 148 1.76 -18.91 9.74
C LEU A 148 0.82 -18.94 8.52
N PHE A 149 0.88 -17.88 7.70
CA PHE A 149 0.22 -17.83 6.41
C PHE A 149 1.12 -17.28 5.30
N LEU A 150 0.80 -17.68 4.07
CA LEU A 150 1.32 -17.11 2.83
C LEU A 150 0.19 -16.33 2.13
N ASP A 151 0.51 -15.22 1.51
CA ASP A 151 -0.44 -14.41 0.73
C ASP A 151 0.09 -14.21 -0.69
N ILE A 152 -0.71 -14.55 -1.69
CA ILE A 152 -0.45 -14.21 -3.09
C ILE A 152 -1.41 -13.10 -3.46
N LYS A 153 -0.88 -11.93 -3.82
CA LYS A 153 -1.67 -10.70 -3.96
C LYS A 153 -1.38 -9.92 -5.23
N GLY A 154 -2.42 -9.27 -5.73
CA GLY A 154 -2.37 -8.25 -6.76
C GLY A 154 -3.02 -6.96 -6.24
N SER A 155 -2.47 -5.81 -6.61
CA SER A 155 -3.10 -4.52 -6.31
C SER A 155 -2.94 -3.53 -7.44
N TYR A 156 -3.85 -2.57 -7.48
CA TYR A 156 -3.78 -1.42 -8.35
C TYR A 156 -3.90 -0.17 -7.49
N SER A 157 -2.94 0.73 -7.63
CA SER A 157 -2.96 2.04 -6.99
C SER A 157 -3.23 3.14 -8.02
N TYR A 158 -3.93 4.17 -7.58
CA TYR A 158 -4.19 5.37 -8.35
C TYR A 158 -3.91 6.60 -7.50
N CYS A 159 -2.92 7.38 -7.90
CA CYS A 159 -2.50 8.60 -7.21
C CYS A 159 -2.08 9.64 -8.24
N LYS A 160 -2.91 10.65 -8.46
CA LYS A 160 -2.60 11.77 -9.34
C LYS A 160 -1.77 12.80 -8.58
N VAL A 161 -0.65 13.20 -9.16
CA VAL A 161 0.20 14.28 -8.64
C VAL A 161 0.46 15.32 -9.72
N LYS A 162 0.75 16.56 -9.30
CA LYS A 162 1.19 17.66 -10.18
C LYS A 162 2.61 18.11 -9.78
N PRO A 163 3.66 17.48 -10.32
CA PRO A 163 5.01 18.00 -10.23
C PRO A 163 5.17 19.02 -11.37
N VAL A 164 4.98 20.31 -11.07
CA VAL A 164 5.38 21.41 -11.98
C VAL A 164 4.63 21.36 -13.33
N ASP A 165 3.29 21.39 -13.27
CA ASP A 165 2.33 21.54 -14.40
C ASP A 165 2.06 20.33 -15.32
N ILE A 166 2.71 19.19 -15.11
CA ILE A 166 2.35 17.92 -15.78
C ILE A 166 1.60 17.02 -14.80
N GLU A 167 0.41 16.52 -15.16
CA GLU A 167 -0.28 15.50 -14.36
C GLU A 167 0.43 14.15 -14.54
N ALA A 168 0.95 13.59 -13.44
CA ALA A 168 1.56 12.27 -13.43
C ALA A 168 0.80 11.34 -12.48
N ASN A 169 0.70 10.06 -12.82
CA ASN A 169 0.12 9.06 -11.93
C ASN A 169 1.23 8.21 -11.29
N LEU A 170 1.42 8.38 -9.98
CA LEU A 170 2.39 7.57 -9.20
C LEU A 170 1.88 6.18 -8.86
N GLY A 171 0.64 5.89 -9.24
CA GLY A 171 0.04 4.57 -9.09
C GLY A 171 0.43 3.60 -10.22
N GLY A 172 -0.04 2.37 -10.08
CA GLY A 172 0.22 1.32 -11.04
C GLY A 172 -0.21 -0.05 -10.55
N LEU A 173 0.08 -1.06 -11.36
CA LEU A 173 -0.17 -2.46 -11.05
C LEU A 173 0.96 -3.00 -10.16
N GLN A 174 0.61 -3.82 -9.18
CA GLN A 174 1.54 -4.55 -8.33
C GLN A 174 1.11 -6.00 -8.23
N GLY A 175 2.05 -6.92 -8.36
CA GLY A 175 1.86 -8.35 -8.06
C GLY A 175 2.93 -8.81 -7.09
N GLY A 176 2.58 -9.59 -6.08
CA GLY A 176 3.52 -9.92 -5.03
C GLY A 176 3.13 -11.10 -4.14
N ILE A 177 4.05 -11.42 -3.24
CA ILE A 177 3.89 -12.43 -2.22
C ILE A 177 4.10 -11.82 -0.83
N GLY A 178 3.37 -12.38 0.14
CA GLY A 178 3.43 -12.02 1.54
C GLY A 178 3.67 -13.23 2.42
N LEU A 179 4.42 -13.03 3.49
CA LEU A 179 4.58 -13.99 4.59
C LEU A 179 4.14 -13.31 5.87
N GLY A 180 3.22 -13.93 6.60
CA GLY A 180 2.64 -13.30 7.78
C GLY A 180 2.24 -14.27 8.87
N LEU A 181 1.94 -13.69 10.02
CA LEU A 181 1.44 -14.37 11.21
C LEU A 181 0.04 -13.86 11.51
N GLU A 182 -0.85 -14.78 11.85
CA GLU A 182 -2.19 -14.50 12.34
C GLU A 182 -2.40 -15.06 13.74
N PHE A 183 -3.09 -14.30 14.58
CA PHE A 183 -3.33 -14.55 16.01
C PHE A 183 -4.83 -14.46 16.32
#